data_AF-A0A6B3FUR4-F1
#
_entry.id   AF-A0A6B3FUR4-F1
#
_cell.length_a   1.000
_cell.length_b   1.000
_cell.length_c   1.000
_cell.angle_alpha   90.00
_cell.angle_beta   90.00
_cell.angle_gamma   90.00
#
_symmetry.space_group_name_H-M   'P 1'
#
loop_
_entity.id
_entity.type
_entity.pdbx_description
1 polymer ?
#
loop_
_entity_poly.entity_id
_entity_poly.type
_entity_poly.pdbx_seq_one_letter_code
_entity_poly.pdbx_strand_id
1 'polypeptide(L)' 'AGLFRIPTPRSMGGLGLGLRAEVGVAAELARGCPSTGWLLMVNSAGRGLLQGMFPEDVVAEIYAADPDVSIA' A
#
# COMPACT_ATOMS: atom_id res chain seq x y z
N ALA A 1 -8.38 -8.62 3.47
CA ALA A 1 -8.93 -7.28 3.74
C ALA A 1 -8.45 -6.20 2.75
N GLY A 2 -7.47 -6.48 1.87
CA GLY A 2 -7.04 -5.53 0.82
C GLY A 2 -6.40 -4.24 1.32
N LEU A 3 -5.96 -4.18 2.59
CA LEU A 3 -5.49 -2.94 3.21
C LEU A 3 -4.14 -2.47 2.63
N PHE A 4 -3.32 -3.38 2.08
CA PHE A 4 -2.09 -3.02 1.38
C PHE A 4 -2.34 -2.24 0.07
N ARG A 5 -3.57 -2.24 -0.44
CA ARG A 5 -3.97 -1.53 -1.66
C ARG A 5 -4.39 -0.09 -1.40
N ILE A 6 -4.41 0.37 -0.14
CA ILE A 6 -4.83 1.73 0.26
C ILE A 6 -4.16 2.82 -0.59
N PRO A 7 -2.82 2.93 -0.64
CA PRO A 7 -2.18 4.04 -1.35
C PRO A 7 -2.07 3.84 -2.86
N THR A 8 -2.35 2.63 -3.38
CA THR A 8 -2.16 2.35 -4.81
C THR A 8 -3.26 2.98 -5.66
N PRO A 9 -2.93 3.57 -6.82
CA PRO A 9 -3.92 4.11 -7.74
C PRO A 9 -4.97 3.07 -8.17
N ARG A 10 -6.21 3.51 -8.38
CA ARG A 10 -7.29 2.63 -8.87
C ARG A 10 -7.01 2.05 -10.24
N SER A 11 -6.31 2.78 -11.11
CA SER A 11 -5.86 2.30 -12.43
C SER A 11 -4.94 1.07 -12.34
N MET A 12 -4.23 0.93 -11.22
CA MET A 12 -3.34 -0.20 -10.92
C MET A 12 -3.99 -1.20 -9.95
N GLY A 13 -5.33 -1.21 -9.88
CA GLY A 13 -6.07 -2.11 -9.00
C GLY A 13 -6.02 -1.73 -7.51
N GLY A 14 -5.57 -0.54 -7.14
CA GLY A 14 -5.58 -0.09 -5.75
C GLY A 14 -6.91 0.53 -5.29
N LEU A 15 -6.94 1.00 -4.04
CA LEU A 15 -8.09 1.73 -3.49
C LEU A 15 -8.04 3.24 -3.80
N GLY A 16 -6.84 3.76 -4.10
CA GLY A 16 -6.60 5.16 -4.44
C GLY A 16 -6.90 6.12 -3.28
N LEU A 17 -6.67 5.68 -2.05
CA LEU A 17 -6.93 6.47 -0.85
C LEU A 17 -5.67 7.23 -0.44
N GLY A 18 -5.87 8.41 0.14
CA GLY A 18 -4.77 9.25 0.60
C GLY A 18 -4.27 8.90 2.01
N LEU A 19 -3.16 9.53 2.39
CA LEU A 19 -2.45 9.32 3.67
C LEU A 19 -3.35 9.36 4.92
N ARG A 20 -4.38 10.22 4.94
CA ARG A 20 -5.32 10.28 6.08
C ARG A 20 -6.03 8.94 6.32
N ALA A 21 -6.46 8.28 5.26
CA ALA A 21 -7.14 6.99 5.36
C ALA A 21 -6.15 5.91 5.79
N GLU A 22 -4.94 5.93 5.23
CA GLU A 22 -3.86 5.00 5.59
C GLU A 22 -3.51 5.07 7.09
N VAL A 23 -3.25 6.27 7.61
CA VAL A 23 -2.95 6.51 9.02
C VAL A 23 -4.12 6.08 9.91
N GLY A 24 -5.36 6.38 9.51
CA GLY A 24 -6.55 5.96 10.26
C GLY A 24 -6.67 4.44 10.36
N VAL A 25 -6.48 3.72 9.26
CA VAL A 25 -6.52 2.25 9.25
C VAL A 25 -5.36 1.66 10.06
N ALA A 26 -4.16 2.20 9.92
CA ALA A 26 -3.00 1.74 10.69
C ALA A 26 -3.21 1.94 12.20
N ALA A 27 -3.80 3.07 12.62
CA ALA A 27 -4.13 3.33 14.02
C ALA A 27 -5.17 2.33 14.57
N GLU A 28 -6.23 2.04 13.81
CA GLU A 28 -7.22 1.04 14.23
C GLU A 28 -6.65 -0.37 14.32
N LEU A 29 -5.78 -0.77 13.38
CA LEU A 29 -5.06 -2.05 13.45
C LEU A 29 -4.14 -2.09 14.68
N ALA A 30 -3.43 -1.00 14.96
CA ALA A 30 -2.49 -0.92 16.07
C ALA A 30 -3.16 -1.06 17.44
N ARG A 31 -4.44 -0.69 17.57
CA ARG A 31 -5.22 -0.93 18.80
C ARG A 31 -5.39 -2.43 19.13
N GLY A 32 -5.37 -3.30 18.11
CA GLY A 32 -5.40 -4.75 18.29
C GLY A 32 -4.01 -5.39 18.26
N CYS A 33 -3.18 -5.00 17.28
CA CYS A 33 -1.81 -5.48 17.11
C CYS A 33 -0.93 -4.37 16.51
N PRO A 34 -0.04 -3.75 17.31
CA PRO A 34 0.86 -2.69 16.84
C PRO A 34 1.73 -3.12 15.66
N SER A 35 2.24 -4.36 15.67
CA SER A 35 3.07 -4.88 14.58
C SER A 35 2.32 -4.95 13.25
N THR A 36 1.02 -5.28 13.28
CA THR A 36 0.19 -5.29 12.06
C THR A 36 -0.03 -3.88 11.51
N GLY A 37 -0.30 -2.91 12.39
CA GLY A 37 -0.37 -1.49 11.99
C GLY A 37 0.94 -0.99 11.39
N TRP A 38 2.08 -1.37 11.98
CA TRP A 38 3.41 -1.05 11.46
C TRP A 38 3.66 -1.65 10.07
N LEU A 39 3.37 -2.94 9.87
CA LEU A 39 3.55 -3.61 8.57
C LEU A 39 2.70 -2.96 7.46
N LEU A 40 1.48 -2.48 7.78
CA LEU A 40 0.68 -1.72 6.83
C LEU A 40 1.37 -0.42 6.40
N MET A 41 1.94 0.33 7.34
CA MET A 41 2.64 1.58 7.05
C MET A 41 3.93 1.36 6.27
N VAL A 42 4.75 0.37 6.65
CA VAL A 42 6.00 0.03 5.93
C VAL A 42 5.70 -0.39 4.50
N ASN A 43 4.69 -1.25 4.31
CA ASN A 43 4.27 -1.66 2.98
C ASN A 43 3.83 -0.46 2.12
N SER A 44 3.06 0.45 2.71
CA SER A 44 2.58 1.63 1.99
C SER A 44 3.73 2.57 1.60
N ALA A 45 4.72 2.76 2.48
CA ALA A 45 5.94 3.50 2.16
C ALA A 45 6.74 2.82 1.04
N GLY A 46 6.92 1.49 1.09
CA GLY A 46 7.59 0.73 0.04
C GLY A 46 6.91 0.86 -1.33
N ARG A 47 5.57 0.82 -1.35
CA ARG A 47 4.77 1.07 -2.57
C ARG A 47 4.96 2.48 -3.12
N GLY A 48 5.03 3.48 -2.24
CA GLY A 48 5.32 4.87 -2.61
C GLY A 48 6.72 5.01 -3.20
N LEU A 49 7.72 4.34 -2.62
CA LEU A 49 9.09 4.31 -3.14
C LEU A 49 9.16 3.67 -4.52
N LEU A 50 8.52 2.50 -4.73
CA LEU A 50 8.47 1.89 -6.07
C LEU A 50 7.89 2.85 -7.12
N GLN A 51 6.78 3.51 -6.80
CA GLN A 51 6.14 4.47 -7.69
C GLN A 51 7.02 5.70 -7.98
N GLY A 52 7.84 6.12 -7.02
CA GLY A 52 8.74 7.27 -7.18
C GLY A 52 10.09 6.93 -7.85
N MET A 53 10.50 5.66 -7.86
CA MET A 53 11.84 5.24 -8.33
C MET A 53 11.84 4.60 -9.72
N PHE A 54 10.71 4.04 -10.17
CA PHE A 54 10.63 3.29 -11.42
C PHE A 54 9.67 3.93 -12.42
N PRO A 55 9.88 3.69 -13.74
CA PRO A 55 8.91 4.04 -14.78
C PRO A 55 7.53 3.44 -14.54
N GLU A 56 6.48 4.11 -15.02
CA GLU A 56 5.09 3.72 -14.79
C GLU A 56 4.75 2.32 -15.33
N ASP A 57 5.32 1.92 -16.47
CA ASP A 57 5.13 0.60 -17.07
C ASP A 57 5.70 -0.52 -16.21
N VAL A 58 6.90 -0.33 -15.64
CA VAL A 58 7.51 -1.27 -14.69
C VAL A 58 6.66 -1.41 -13.43
N VAL A 59 6.18 -0.29 -12.89
CA VAL A 59 5.31 -0.29 -11.71
C VAL A 59 3.97 -0.96 -12.00
N ALA A 60 3.41 -0.73 -13.18
CA ALA A 60 2.16 -1.35 -13.63
C ALA A 60 2.29 -2.87 -13.77
N GLU A 61 3.42 -3.38 -14.29
CA GLU A 61 3.68 -4.82 -14.39
C GLU A 61 3.63 -5.51 -13.02
N ILE A 62 4.27 -4.91 -12.01
CA ILE A 62 4.29 -5.45 -10.63
C ILE A 62 2.87 -5.58 -10.07
N TYR A 63 2.05 -4.53 -10.19
CA TYR A 63 0.68 -4.55 -9.65
C TYR A 63 -0.31 -5.35 -10.51
N ALA A 64 -0.02 -5.56 -11.80
CA ALA A 64 -0.82 -6.41 -12.67
C ALA A 64 -0.63 -7.90 -12.34
N ALA A 65 0.59 -8.30 -11.92
CA ALA A 65 0.89 -9.67 -11.50
C ALA A 65 0.20 -10.04 -10.18
N ASP A 66 0.23 -9.15 -9.18
CA ASP A 66 -0.45 -9.35 -7.90
C ASP A 66 -0.95 -8.02 -7.30
N PRO A 67 -2.26 -7.80 -7.20
CA PRO A 67 -2.79 -6.58 -6.62
C PRO A 67 -2.51 -6.47 -5.10
N ASP A 68 -2.26 -7.58 -4.41
CA ASP A 68 -1.96 -7.63 -2.97
C ASP A 68 -0.45 -7.74 -2.68
N VAL A 69 0.41 -7.47 -3.67
CA VAL A 69 1.87 -7.51 -3.53
C VAL A 69 2.34 -6.75 -2.29
N SER A 70 3.14 -7.41 -1.45
CA SER A 70 3.75 -6.82 -0.27
C SER A 70 5.18 -6.37 -0.56
N ILE A 71 5.52 -5.14 -0.18
CA ILE A 71 6.89 -4.61 -0.31
C ILE A 71 7.34 -4.25 1.10
N ALA A 72 8.19 -5.08 1.68
CA ALA A 72 8.73 -4.92 3.03
C ALA A 72 10.24 -4.66 2.97
#